data_AF-A0A1I4LSK3-F1
#
_entry.id   AF-A0A1I4LSK3-F1
#
_cell.length_a   1.000
_cell.length_b   1.000
_cell.length_c   1.000
_cell.angle_alpha   90.00
_cell.angle_beta   90.00
_cell.angle_gamma   90.00
#
_symmetry.space_group_name_H-M   'P 1'
#
loop_
_entity.id
_entity.type
_entity.pdbx_description
1 polymer ?
#
loop_
_entity_poly.entity_id
_entity_poly.type
_entity_poly.pdbx_seq_one_letter_code
_entity_poly.pdbx_strand_id
1 'polypeptide(L)'
;MKLYLTPELQAHRRGRFLASLLGISQSPEHGLPQTGFVLMTGEQLQASRESQEECAAWVRQPGCSLLLLPPYQEGSIFHFLDWVVELAPSIAVAVKRALLMSMLEGELTYRLRGVNGACTEDMPLGEPTCHTRYWKGHSNSGLIAATTLPLWSISLLDQAALVHDFLAKIERHCGLPSVTTEETKPQEDAIRPEDVTVLVCSYGFNVATAEGLLSRLKTYAVPLLNLANFDLPESMVRLRNAGLINDNGLTEQGLAHLMGCKYWAFAENLRNEA
;
A
#
# COMPACT_ATOMS: atom_id res chain seq x y z
N MET A 1 4.90 -5.59 -10.53
CA MET A 1 5.12 -6.30 -9.25
C MET A 1 6.60 -6.38 -8.93
N LYS A 2 7.04 -5.88 -7.76
CA LYS A 2 8.34 -6.23 -7.16
C LYS A 2 8.13 -7.41 -6.22
N LEU A 3 8.73 -8.56 -6.51
CA LEU A 3 8.55 -9.79 -5.74
C LEU A 3 9.70 -9.99 -4.75
N TYR A 4 9.36 -10.40 -3.54
CA TYR A 4 10.29 -10.68 -2.46
C TYR A 4 9.94 -12.01 -1.79
N LEU A 5 10.96 -12.73 -1.31
CA LEU A 5 10.79 -13.88 -0.41
C LEU A 5 11.28 -13.47 0.98
N THR A 6 10.66 -14.00 2.04
CA THR A 6 11.26 -13.91 3.37
C THR A 6 12.58 -14.68 3.44
N PRO A 7 13.52 -14.29 4.31
CA PRO A 7 14.81 -14.98 4.46
C PRO A 7 14.65 -16.49 4.72
N GLU A 8 13.69 -16.87 5.56
CA GLU A 8 13.39 -18.26 5.91
C GLU A 8 12.92 -19.06 4.69
N LEU A 9 12.01 -18.48 3.90
CA LEU A 9 11.52 -19.13 2.69
C LEU A 9 12.64 -19.25 1.66
N GLN A 10 13.45 -18.20 1.47
CA GLN A 10 14.56 -18.18 0.52
C GLN A 10 15.65 -19.21 0.86
N ALA A 11 15.94 -19.41 2.15
CA ALA A 11 16.87 -20.44 2.61
C ALA A 11 16.35 -21.88 2.33
N HIS A 12 15.03 -22.05 2.23
CA HIS A 12 14.40 -23.34 2.01
C HIS A 12 14.36 -23.74 0.53
N ARG A 13 14.35 -25.06 0.24
CA ARG A 13 14.29 -25.59 -1.15
C ARG A 13 13.09 -25.06 -1.94
N ARG A 14 11.95 -24.83 -1.26
CA ARG A 14 10.70 -24.32 -1.84
C ARG A 14 10.87 -22.87 -2.31
N GLY A 15 11.49 -22.02 -1.51
CA GLY A 15 11.76 -20.64 -1.91
C GLY A 15 12.82 -20.55 -3.00
N ARG A 16 13.86 -21.40 -2.99
CA ARG A 16 14.82 -21.46 -4.11
C ARG A 16 14.15 -21.83 -5.44
N PHE A 17 13.22 -22.80 -5.42
CA PHE A 17 12.42 -23.12 -6.60
C PHE A 17 11.57 -21.92 -7.04
N LEU A 18 10.84 -21.28 -6.13
CA LEU A 18 10.02 -20.10 -6.44
C LEU A 18 10.85 -18.93 -6.98
N ALA A 19 12.01 -18.67 -6.39
CA ALA A 19 12.92 -17.63 -6.83
C ALA A 19 13.41 -17.89 -8.26
N SER A 20 13.78 -19.14 -8.56
CA SER A 20 14.16 -19.54 -9.92
C SER A 20 12.98 -19.43 -10.89
N LEU A 21 11.79 -19.89 -10.50
CA LEU A 21 10.59 -19.90 -11.34
C LEU A 21 10.12 -18.48 -11.69
N LEU A 22 10.20 -17.56 -10.72
CA LEU A 22 9.67 -16.20 -10.82
C LEU A 22 10.76 -15.13 -11.08
N GLY A 23 12.02 -15.55 -11.25
CA GLY A 23 13.15 -14.65 -11.46
C GLY A 23 13.43 -13.70 -10.29
N ILE A 24 13.17 -14.12 -9.05
CA ILE A 24 13.36 -13.29 -7.85
C ILE A 24 14.85 -13.29 -7.49
N SER A 25 15.51 -12.15 -7.69
CA SER A 25 16.94 -11.98 -7.36
C SER A 25 17.18 -11.19 -6.06
N GLN A 26 16.16 -10.50 -5.55
CA GLN A 26 16.29 -9.60 -4.39
C GLN A 26 15.73 -10.25 -3.13
N SER A 27 16.55 -10.30 -2.08
CA SER A 27 16.08 -10.47 -0.70
C SER A 27 15.93 -9.08 -0.09
N PRO A 28 14.91 -8.82 0.74
CA PRO A 28 15.07 -7.77 1.73
C PRO A 28 16.25 -8.17 2.61
N GLU A 29 17.30 -7.35 2.67
CA GLU A 29 18.50 -7.69 3.44
C GLU A 29 18.17 -7.74 4.95
N HIS A 30 17.15 -6.99 5.38
CA HIS A 30 16.66 -6.93 6.76
C HIS A 30 15.15 -6.62 6.78
N GLY A 31 14.33 -7.51 7.35
CA GLY A 31 12.89 -7.25 7.59
C GLY A 31 12.00 -7.20 6.34
N LEU A 32 10.82 -6.57 6.46
CA LEU A 32 9.89 -6.37 5.35
C LEU A 32 10.33 -5.16 4.48
N PRO A 33 10.24 -5.23 3.14
CA PRO A 33 10.64 -4.14 2.25
C PRO A 33 9.70 -2.94 2.38
N GLN A 34 10.11 -1.74 1.94
CA GLN A 34 9.24 -0.55 2.02
C GLN A 34 7.93 -0.70 1.21
N THR A 35 8.00 -1.32 0.03
CA THR A 35 6.83 -1.67 -0.80
C THR A 35 7.11 -2.95 -1.59
N GLY A 36 6.06 -3.60 -2.09
CA GLY A 36 6.16 -4.76 -2.97
C GLY A 36 5.30 -5.92 -2.53
N PHE A 37 5.59 -7.08 -3.11
CA PHE A 37 4.83 -8.31 -2.92
C PHE A 37 5.73 -9.36 -2.27
N VAL A 38 5.48 -9.65 -1.00
CA VAL A 38 6.26 -10.58 -0.17
C VAL A 38 5.57 -11.94 -0.11
N LEU A 39 6.34 -13.00 -0.37
CA LEU A 39 5.92 -14.38 -0.14
C LEU A 39 6.52 -14.90 1.18
N MET A 40 5.66 -15.43 2.04
CA MET A 40 6.00 -15.96 3.36
C MET A 40 5.27 -17.29 3.57
N THR A 41 5.82 -18.22 4.36
CA THR A 41 5.05 -19.43 4.72
C THR A 41 4.04 -19.12 5.83
N GLY A 42 2.92 -19.83 5.80
CA GLY A 42 1.91 -19.76 6.85
C GLY A 42 2.47 -20.14 8.22
N GLU A 43 3.27 -21.21 8.26
CA GLU A 43 3.97 -21.67 9.46
C GLU A 43 4.86 -20.58 10.07
N GLN A 44 5.62 -19.84 9.26
CA GLN A 44 6.47 -18.73 9.74
C GLN A 44 5.63 -17.65 10.42
N LEU A 45 4.52 -17.25 9.78
CA LEU A 45 3.63 -16.23 10.35
C LEU A 45 2.93 -16.74 11.63
N GLN A 46 2.49 -18.00 11.65
CA GLN A 46 1.77 -18.59 12.78
C GLN A 46 2.67 -18.84 13.99
N ALA A 47 4.00 -18.84 13.83
CA ALA A 47 4.95 -19.10 14.91
C ALA A 47 4.90 -18.04 16.03
N SER A 48 4.55 -16.79 15.72
CA SER A 48 4.46 -15.74 16.74
C SER A 48 3.36 -14.71 16.43
N ARG A 49 2.75 -14.20 17.50
CA ARG A 49 1.77 -13.11 17.40
C ARG A 49 2.42 -11.80 16.97
N GLU A 50 3.64 -11.55 17.40
CA GLU A 50 4.43 -10.36 17.02
C GLU A 50 4.63 -10.30 15.49
N SER A 51 4.97 -11.42 14.86
CA SER A 51 5.10 -11.51 13.40
C SER A 51 3.77 -11.25 12.68
N GLN A 52 2.64 -11.69 13.24
CA GLN A 52 1.32 -11.37 12.70
C GLN A 52 1.02 -9.87 12.77
N GLU A 53 1.33 -9.24 13.90
CA GLU A 53 1.09 -7.80 14.12
C GLU A 53 2.02 -6.95 13.24
N GLU A 54 3.29 -7.31 13.11
CA GLU A 54 4.26 -6.66 12.21
C GLU A 54 3.81 -6.74 10.74
N CYS A 55 3.47 -7.94 10.27
CA CYS A 55 2.96 -8.15 8.92
C CYS A 55 1.66 -7.37 8.69
N ALA A 56 0.74 -7.39 9.66
CA ALA A 56 -0.52 -6.67 9.55
C ALA A 56 -0.33 -5.15 9.52
N ALA A 57 0.65 -4.62 10.26
CA ALA A 57 1.01 -3.21 10.22
C ALA A 57 1.63 -2.83 8.87
N TRP A 58 2.55 -3.66 8.36
CA TRP A 58 3.19 -3.45 7.06
C TRP A 58 2.18 -3.43 5.91
N VAL A 59 1.26 -4.39 5.87
CA VAL A 59 0.26 -4.52 4.80
C VAL A 59 -0.78 -3.39 4.81
N ARG A 60 -0.93 -2.64 5.90
CA ARG A 60 -1.80 -1.44 5.89
C ARG A 60 -1.26 -0.35 4.96
N GLN A 61 0.03 -0.37 4.65
CA GLN A 61 0.65 0.60 3.75
C GLN A 61 0.25 0.32 2.29
N PRO A 62 0.01 1.36 1.47
CA PRO A 62 -0.26 1.20 0.04
C PRO A 62 0.90 0.50 -0.68
N GLY A 63 0.61 -0.38 -1.63
CA GLY A 63 1.63 -1.09 -2.40
C GLY A 63 2.34 -2.24 -1.66
N CYS A 64 1.89 -2.59 -0.45
CA CYS A 64 2.42 -3.71 0.32
C CYS A 64 1.46 -4.91 0.23
N SER A 65 1.87 -5.98 -0.46
CA SER A 65 1.10 -7.22 -0.55
C SER A 65 1.85 -8.35 0.13
N LEU A 66 1.17 -9.08 1.01
CA LEU A 66 1.68 -10.29 1.64
C LEU A 66 0.88 -11.48 1.12
N LEU A 67 1.56 -12.49 0.57
CA LEU A 67 0.97 -13.79 0.28
C LEU A 67 1.57 -14.85 1.18
N LEU A 68 0.70 -15.46 1.98
CA LEU A 68 1.01 -16.65 2.73
C LEU A 68 0.88 -17.88 1.84
N LEU A 69 1.87 -18.75 1.97
CA LEU A 69 2.03 -19.98 1.24
C LEU A 69 2.03 -21.17 2.21
N PRO A 70 1.63 -22.38 1.80
CA PRO A 70 1.83 -23.55 2.65
C PRO A 70 3.33 -23.76 2.97
N PRO A 71 3.69 -24.50 4.02
CA PRO A 71 2.80 -25.21 4.94
C PRO A 71 2.15 -24.26 5.94
N TYR A 72 1.06 -24.73 6.55
CA TYR A 72 0.34 -24.07 7.64
C TYR A 72 0.25 -25.04 8.82
N GLN A 73 0.13 -24.49 10.01
CA GLN A 73 -0.41 -25.19 11.17
C GLN A 73 -1.95 -25.14 11.11
N GLU A 74 -2.62 -26.24 11.47
CA GLU A 74 -4.08 -26.26 11.54
C GLU A 74 -4.60 -25.23 12.55
N GLY A 75 -5.74 -24.60 12.22
CA GLY A 75 -6.34 -23.55 13.04
C GLY A 75 -6.21 -22.17 12.43
N SER A 76 -6.21 -21.14 13.30
CA SER A 76 -6.23 -19.75 12.85
C SER A 76 -4.89 -19.33 12.21
N ILE A 77 -4.97 -18.59 11.10
CA ILE A 77 -3.80 -17.94 10.48
C ILE A 77 -3.47 -16.62 11.19
N PHE A 78 -4.51 -15.81 11.47
CA PHE A 78 -4.39 -14.49 12.05
C PHE A 78 -5.34 -14.34 13.23
N HIS A 79 -4.88 -13.72 14.31
CA HIS A 79 -5.74 -13.48 15.47
C HIS A 79 -6.88 -12.48 15.21
N PHE A 80 -6.82 -11.68 14.14
CA PHE A 80 -7.80 -10.63 13.80
C PHE A 80 -8.68 -10.95 12.59
N LEU A 81 -8.47 -12.09 11.94
CA LEU A 81 -9.34 -12.59 10.86
C LEU A 81 -9.96 -13.92 11.29
N ASP A 82 -11.11 -14.25 10.70
CA ASP A 82 -11.78 -15.54 10.91
C ASP A 82 -11.21 -16.67 10.03
N TRP A 83 -10.01 -16.47 9.48
CA TRP A 83 -9.37 -17.38 8.56
C TRP A 83 -8.80 -18.59 9.30
N VAL A 84 -9.31 -19.76 8.95
CA VAL A 84 -8.92 -21.04 9.53
C VAL A 84 -8.45 -21.98 8.44
N VAL A 85 -7.28 -22.59 8.66
CA VAL A 85 -6.75 -23.69 7.84
C VAL A 85 -7.14 -25.01 8.48
N GLU A 86 -7.68 -25.91 7.66
CA GLU A 86 -8.02 -27.27 8.07
C GLU A 86 -7.38 -28.26 7.11
N LEU A 87 -7.05 -29.46 7.59
CA LEU A 87 -6.72 -30.56 6.70
C LEU A 87 -7.91 -30.86 5.78
N ALA A 88 -7.62 -30.94 4.48
CA ALA A 88 -8.64 -31.34 3.52
C ALA A 88 -8.76 -32.87 3.54
N PRO A 89 -9.92 -33.46 3.86
CA PRO A 89 -10.16 -34.83 3.45
C PRO A 89 -10.08 -34.86 1.93
N SER A 90 -9.43 -35.87 1.35
CA SER A 90 -9.29 -36.03 -0.09
C SER A 90 -10.67 -35.90 -0.77
N ILE A 91 -10.90 -34.82 -1.53
CA ILE A 91 -12.12 -34.63 -2.32
C ILE A 91 -11.74 -34.52 -3.78
N ALA A 92 -12.38 -35.37 -4.59
CA ALA A 92 -12.29 -35.41 -6.04
C ALA A 92 -13.17 -34.33 -6.72
N VAL A 93 -12.64 -33.69 -7.78
CA VAL A 93 -13.20 -33.43 -9.15
C VAL A 93 -14.68 -33.02 -9.25
N ALA A 94 -15.17 -32.02 -10.01
CA ALA A 94 -14.63 -31.02 -10.93
C ALA A 94 -15.67 -29.89 -11.03
N VAL A 95 -15.19 -28.65 -11.06
CA VAL A 95 -15.83 -27.53 -11.74
C VAL A 95 -14.77 -27.00 -12.73
N LYS A 96 -15.11 -26.18 -13.73
CA LYS A 96 -14.11 -25.49 -14.57
C LYS A 96 -13.18 -24.65 -13.68
N ARG A 97 -12.13 -25.29 -13.17
CA ARG A 97 -11.17 -24.70 -12.25
C ARG A 97 -10.16 -23.89 -13.04
N ALA A 98 -9.62 -22.85 -12.42
CA ALA A 98 -8.51 -22.12 -13.00
C ALA A 98 -7.37 -23.09 -13.35
N LEU A 99 -6.71 -22.85 -14.49
CA LEU A 99 -5.66 -23.74 -15.03
C LEU A 99 -4.62 -24.11 -13.96
N LEU A 100 -4.19 -23.12 -13.16
CA LEU A 100 -3.24 -23.32 -12.05
C LEU A 100 -3.75 -24.29 -10.98
N MET A 101 -5.00 -24.18 -10.54
CA MET A 101 -5.57 -25.06 -9.52
C MET A 101 -5.66 -26.50 -10.02
N SER A 102 -6.08 -26.69 -11.28
CA SER A 102 -6.22 -28.04 -11.85
C SER A 102 -4.90 -28.81 -11.88
N MET A 103 -3.76 -28.10 -12.00
CA MET A 103 -2.43 -28.70 -11.97
C MET A 103 -1.96 -29.08 -10.55
N LEU A 104 -2.56 -28.46 -9.53
CA LEU A 104 -2.12 -28.58 -8.14
C LEU A 104 -3.08 -29.37 -7.26
N GLU A 105 -4.27 -29.73 -7.78
CA GLU A 105 -5.33 -30.38 -7.02
C GLU A 105 -4.86 -31.63 -6.26
N GLY A 106 -4.02 -32.45 -6.90
CA GLY A 106 -3.47 -33.67 -6.29
C GLY A 106 -2.44 -33.43 -5.18
N GLU A 107 -2.00 -32.19 -4.97
CA GLU A 107 -0.99 -31.81 -3.97
C GLU A 107 -1.59 -30.99 -2.82
N LEU A 108 -2.91 -30.73 -2.84
CA LEU A 108 -3.59 -29.94 -1.81
C LEU A 108 -3.77 -30.76 -0.53
N THR A 109 -3.11 -30.32 0.54
CA THR A 109 -3.24 -30.90 1.88
C THR A 109 -4.18 -30.11 2.77
N TYR A 110 -4.46 -28.86 2.42
CA TYR A 110 -5.21 -27.92 3.26
C TYR A 110 -6.33 -27.22 2.49
N ARG A 111 -7.38 -26.87 3.24
CA ARG A 111 -8.45 -25.97 2.82
C ARG A 111 -8.47 -24.73 3.69
N LEU A 112 -8.83 -23.59 3.10
CA LEU A 112 -8.95 -22.31 3.79
C LEU A 112 -10.43 -21.95 3.95
N ARG A 113 -10.86 -21.72 5.19
CA ARG A 113 -12.22 -21.28 5.54
C ARG A 113 -12.19 -19.88 6.14
N GLY A 114 -13.19 -19.07 5.80
CA GLY A 114 -13.43 -17.77 6.43
C GLY A 114 -14.53 -17.00 5.70
N VAL A 115 -14.94 -15.88 6.25
CA VAL A 115 -15.90 -14.95 5.66
C VAL A 115 -15.23 -13.60 5.39
N ASN A 116 -14.26 -13.21 6.22
CA ASN A 116 -13.56 -11.94 6.03
C ASN A 116 -12.81 -11.91 4.69
N GLY A 117 -12.93 -10.78 3.99
CA GLY A 117 -12.26 -10.57 2.70
C GLY A 117 -13.00 -11.20 1.52
N ALA A 118 -12.28 -11.39 0.42
CA ALA A 118 -12.79 -11.97 -0.82
C ALA A 118 -11.94 -13.17 -1.25
N CYS A 119 -12.45 -13.93 -2.21
CA CYS A 119 -11.77 -15.07 -2.82
C CYS A 119 -11.42 -14.73 -4.27
N THR A 120 -10.32 -15.29 -4.80
CA THR A 120 -9.92 -15.13 -6.20
C THR A 120 -10.76 -15.95 -7.18
N GLU A 121 -11.56 -16.88 -6.69
CA GLU A 121 -12.43 -17.74 -7.49
C GLU A 121 -13.87 -17.21 -7.44
N ASP A 122 -14.57 -17.30 -8.58
CA ASP A 122 -16.02 -17.16 -8.66
C ASP A 122 -16.66 -18.38 -7.97
N MET A 123 -16.61 -18.40 -6.65
CA MET A 123 -17.25 -19.45 -5.86
C MET A 123 -18.77 -19.28 -5.92
N PRO A 124 -19.53 -20.39 -5.96
CA PRO A 124 -20.97 -20.33 -5.77
C PRO A 124 -21.28 -19.58 -4.46
N LEU A 125 -22.30 -18.71 -4.51
CA LEU A 125 -22.72 -17.90 -3.36
C LEU A 125 -23.01 -18.82 -2.16
N GLY A 126 -22.20 -18.73 -1.11
CA GLY A 126 -22.45 -19.41 0.18
C GLY A 126 -21.43 -20.46 0.62
N GLU A 127 -20.43 -20.84 -0.19
CA GLU A 127 -19.36 -21.72 0.29
C GLU A 127 -18.22 -20.91 0.95
N PRO A 128 -17.96 -21.09 2.26
CA PRO A 128 -16.92 -20.34 2.97
C PRO A 128 -15.52 -20.90 2.71
N THR A 129 -15.39 -21.95 1.89
CA THR A 129 -14.16 -22.69 1.67
C THR A 129 -13.60 -22.38 0.28
N CYS A 130 -12.32 -22.05 0.22
CA CYS A 130 -11.63 -21.82 -1.04
C CYS A 130 -10.14 -22.09 -0.89
N HIS A 131 -9.40 -22.02 -1.99
CA HIS A 131 -7.95 -22.24 -1.96
C HIS A 131 -7.15 -20.94 -1.82
N THR A 132 -7.75 -19.79 -2.10
CA THR A 132 -7.08 -18.49 -1.93
C THR A 132 -8.05 -17.44 -1.42
N ARG A 133 -7.72 -16.78 -0.31
CA ARG A 133 -8.45 -15.59 0.21
C ARG A 133 -7.54 -14.41 0.28
N TYR A 134 -8.12 -13.23 0.16
CA TYR A 134 -7.44 -11.98 0.39
C TYR A 134 -8.31 -10.98 1.17
N TRP A 135 -7.67 -10.15 1.97
CA TRP A 135 -8.29 -9.16 2.83
C TRP A 135 -7.54 -7.83 2.75
N LYS A 136 -8.29 -6.74 2.87
CA LYS A 136 -7.78 -5.37 2.89
C LYS A 136 -8.38 -4.61 4.06
N GLY A 137 -7.59 -3.72 4.66
CA GLY A 137 -8.08 -2.82 5.70
C GLY A 137 -8.97 -1.72 5.15
N HIS A 138 -8.60 -1.14 4.00
CA HIS A 138 -9.40 -0.13 3.28
C HIS A 138 -9.05 -0.12 1.78
N SER A 139 -9.75 0.69 0.97
CA SER A 139 -9.59 0.71 -0.49
C SER A 139 -8.14 0.97 -0.95
N ASN A 140 -7.43 1.86 -0.26
CA ASN A 140 -6.07 2.26 -0.61
C ASN A 140 -4.97 1.51 0.16
N SER A 141 -5.31 0.55 1.04
CA SER A 141 -4.29 -0.22 1.75
C SER A 141 -3.67 -1.26 0.83
N GLY A 142 -2.56 -1.81 1.29
CA GLY A 142 -2.08 -3.10 0.84
C GLY A 142 -3.08 -4.24 1.06
N LEU A 143 -2.58 -5.46 0.84
CA LEU A 143 -3.38 -6.68 0.78
C LEU A 143 -2.71 -7.83 1.53
N ILE A 144 -3.47 -8.49 2.41
CA ILE A 144 -3.09 -9.79 2.98
C ILE A 144 -3.77 -10.85 2.14
N ALA A 145 -3.04 -11.85 1.68
CA ALA A 145 -3.56 -13.02 1.01
C ALA A 145 -3.02 -14.30 1.64
N ALA A 146 -3.82 -15.36 1.61
CA ALA A 146 -3.41 -16.70 1.99
C ALA A 146 -3.88 -17.68 0.92
N THR A 147 -3.00 -18.56 0.47
CA THR A 147 -3.33 -19.63 -0.48
C THR A 147 -2.92 -20.99 0.05
N THR A 148 -3.73 -22.01 -0.20
CA THR A 148 -3.33 -23.41 0.06
C THR A 148 -2.68 -24.07 -1.16
N LEU A 149 -2.55 -23.34 -2.28
CA LEU A 149 -1.90 -23.83 -3.49
C LEU A 149 -0.37 -23.94 -3.27
N PRO A 150 0.25 -25.11 -3.47
CA PRO A 150 1.69 -25.28 -3.34
C PRO A 150 2.40 -24.74 -4.59
N LEU A 151 2.63 -23.42 -4.63
CA LEU A 151 3.22 -22.74 -5.79
C LEU A 151 4.68 -23.16 -6.11
N TRP A 152 5.32 -23.94 -5.24
CA TRP A 152 6.63 -24.57 -5.48
C TRP A 152 6.53 -25.99 -6.05
N SER A 153 5.34 -26.44 -6.45
CA SER A 153 5.17 -27.75 -7.06
C SER A 153 6.02 -27.86 -8.33
N ILE A 154 6.65 -29.02 -8.51
CA ILE A 154 7.38 -29.35 -9.74
C ILE A 154 6.47 -29.36 -10.96
N SER A 155 5.17 -29.59 -10.78
CA SER A 155 4.15 -29.51 -11.84
C SER A 155 4.10 -28.12 -12.49
N LEU A 156 4.66 -27.09 -11.83
CA LEU A 156 4.70 -25.71 -12.31
C LEU A 156 6.03 -25.29 -12.94
N LEU A 157 7.00 -26.20 -13.12
CA LEU A 157 8.36 -25.86 -13.58
C LEU A 157 8.38 -24.99 -14.85
N ASP A 158 7.51 -25.29 -15.82
CA ASP A 158 7.40 -24.54 -17.10
C ASP A 158 6.19 -23.59 -17.12
N GLN A 159 5.59 -23.32 -15.97
CA GLN A 159 4.34 -22.56 -15.83
C GLN A 159 4.53 -21.24 -15.10
N ALA A 160 5.73 -20.66 -15.18
CA ALA A 160 6.06 -19.37 -14.56
C ALA A 160 5.01 -18.29 -14.90
N ALA A 161 4.55 -18.25 -16.15
CA ALA A 161 3.51 -17.31 -16.60
C ALA A 161 2.20 -17.47 -15.81
N LEU A 162 1.75 -18.70 -15.55
CA LEU A 162 0.53 -18.96 -14.78
C LEU A 162 0.66 -18.51 -13.33
N VAL A 163 1.84 -18.72 -12.73
CA VAL A 163 2.12 -18.27 -11.37
C VAL A 163 2.19 -16.74 -11.31
N HIS A 164 2.85 -16.10 -12.28
CA HIS A 164 2.84 -14.64 -12.40
C HIS A 164 1.44 -14.07 -12.58
N ASP A 165 0.61 -14.65 -13.44
CA ASP A 165 -0.78 -14.23 -13.65
C ASP A 165 -1.62 -14.39 -12.39
N PHE A 166 -1.41 -15.47 -11.64
CA PHE A 166 -2.05 -15.69 -10.34
C PHE A 166 -1.66 -14.60 -9.33
N LEU A 167 -0.37 -14.33 -9.18
CA LEU A 167 0.13 -13.28 -8.30
C LEU A 167 -0.36 -11.89 -8.73
N ALA A 168 -0.40 -11.61 -10.04
CA ALA A 168 -0.90 -10.35 -10.58
C ALA A 168 -2.41 -10.17 -10.39
N LYS A 169 -3.21 -11.26 -10.39
CA LYS A 169 -4.64 -11.21 -10.03
C LYS A 169 -4.81 -10.77 -8.58
N ILE A 170 -3.97 -11.29 -7.68
CA ILE A 170 -3.97 -10.89 -6.27
C ILE A 170 -3.53 -9.42 -6.14
N GLU A 171 -2.39 -9.05 -6.73
CA GLU A 171 -1.83 -7.68 -6.67
C GLU A 171 -2.79 -6.63 -7.26
N ARG A 172 -3.61 -6.97 -8.26
CA ARG A 172 -4.63 -6.06 -8.83
C ARG A 172 -5.63 -5.55 -7.79
N HIS A 173 -5.81 -6.27 -6.69
CA HIS A 173 -6.65 -5.82 -5.60
C HIS A 173 -5.90 -4.96 -4.58
N CYS A 174 -4.57 -4.92 -4.59
CA CYS A 174 -3.76 -4.07 -3.73
C CYS A 174 -4.04 -2.59 -4.05
N GLY A 175 -4.13 -1.75 -3.00
CA GLY A 175 -4.08 -0.31 -3.20
C GLY A 175 -2.79 0.05 -3.91
N LEU A 176 -2.88 0.83 -4.98
CA LEU A 176 -1.70 1.28 -5.70
C LEU A 176 -0.74 1.91 -4.67
N PRO A 177 0.56 1.54 -4.68
CA PRO A 177 1.53 2.31 -3.94
C PRO A 177 1.31 3.75 -4.34
N SER A 178 1.08 4.65 -3.37
CA SER A 178 1.28 6.08 -3.64
C SER A 178 2.62 6.14 -4.35
N VAL A 179 2.66 6.71 -5.55
CA VAL A 179 3.92 6.90 -6.27
C VAL A 179 4.81 7.61 -5.27
N THR A 180 5.69 6.84 -4.64
CA THR A 180 6.81 7.36 -3.90
C THR A 180 7.68 7.83 -5.06
N THR A 181 7.40 9.06 -5.53
CA THR A 181 8.49 9.94 -5.93
C THR A 181 9.56 9.66 -4.91
N GLU A 182 10.67 9.11 -5.39
CA GLU A 182 11.80 8.66 -4.58
C GLU A 182 11.86 9.51 -3.33
N GLU A 183 11.92 8.87 -2.16
CA GLU A 183 12.45 9.50 -0.96
C GLU A 183 13.90 9.89 -1.27
N THR A 184 14.06 10.92 -2.10
CA THR A 184 14.94 12.04 -1.84
C THR A 184 14.82 12.26 -0.35
N LYS A 185 15.91 12.00 0.38
CA LYS A 185 16.13 12.38 1.78
C LYS A 185 15.19 13.52 2.15
N PRO A 186 14.51 13.55 3.31
CA PRO A 186 13.66 14.67 3.68
C PRO A 186 14.44 15.96 3.41
N GLN A 187 14.12 16.61 2.29
CA GLN A 187 14.48 17.99 2.11
C GLN A 187 13.62 18.63 3.17
N GLU A 188 14.27 19.28 4.14
CA GLU A 188 13.61 20.04 5.20
C GLU A 188 12.65 21.13 4.65
N ASP A 189 12.54 21.24 3.32
CA ASP A 189 11.74 22.17 2.54
C ASP A 189 10.48 21.57 1.88
N ALA A 190 10.06 20.34 2.18
CA ALA A 190 8.82 19.80 1.62
C ALA A 190 7.61 20.67 2.04
N ILE A 191 6.93 21.25 1.04
CA ILE A 191 5.75 22.11 1.23
C ILE A 191 4.68 21.36 2.01
N ARG A 192 4.33 21.88 3.18
CA ARG A 192 3.31 21.32 4.06
C ARG A 192 1.92 21.80 3.62
N PRO A 193 0.83 21.08 3.99
CA PRO A 193 -0.53 21.50 3.68
C PRO A 193 -0.85 22.93 4.15
N GLU A 194 -0.27 23.37 5.27
CA GLU A 194 -0.47 24.71 5.83
C GLU A 194 0.23 25.81 5.01
N ASP A 195 1.34 25.47 4.33
CA ASP A 195 2.06 26.38 3.45
C ASP A 195 1.21 26.73 2.20
N VAL A 196 0.31 25.83 1.78
CA VAL A 196 -0.67 26.12 0.72
C VAL A 196 -1.65 27.21 1.15
N THR A 197 -2.04 27.25 2.42
CA THR A 197 -2.89 28.33 2.95
C THR A 197 -2.15 29.67 2.95
N VAL A 198 -0.84 29.66 3.20
CA VAL A 198 0.00 30.87 3.07
C VAL A 198 0.05 31.33 1.61
N LEU A 199 0.21 30.43 0.64
CA LEU A 199 0.12 30.76 -0.79
C LEU A 199 -1.22 31.37 -1.18
N VAL A 200 -2.33 30.77 -0.71
CA VAL A 200 -3.69 31.29 -0.92
C VAL A 200 -3.81 32.71 -0.39
N CYS A 201 -3.34 32.96 0.84
CA CYS A 201 -3.44 34.28 1.46
C CYS A 201 -2.49 35.29 0.79
N SER A 202 -1.27 34.88 0.41
CA SER A 202 -0.32 35.73 -0.32
C SER A 202 -0.86 36.15 -1.69
N TYR A 203 -1.51 35.23 -2.40
CA TYR A 203 -2.18 35.52 -3.66
C TYR A 203 -3.41 36.42 -3.46
N GLY A 204 -4.31 36.04 -2.56
CA GLY A 204 -5.57 36.73 -2.33
C GLY A 204 -5.38 38.14 -1.80
N PHE A 205 -4.47 38.33 -0.84
CA PHE A 205 -4.18 39.65 -0.29
C PHE A 205 -3.14 40.44 -1.08
N ASN A 206 -2.54 39.83 -2.11
CA ASN A 206 -1.45 40.41 -2.90
C ASN A 206 -0.26 40.87 -2.02
N VAL A 207 0.21 39.98 -1.14
CA VAL A 207 1.30 40.26 -0.20
C VAL A 207 2.41 39.21 -0.27
N ALA A 208 3.65 39.69 -0.33
CA ALA A 208 4.86 38.87 -0.52
C ALA A 208 5.67 38.62 0.78
N THR A 209 5.36 39.32 1.88
CA THR A 209 6.14 39.27 3.12
C THR A 209 5.33 38.68 4.28
N ALA A 210 6.04 38.03 5.21
CA ALA A 210 5.42 37.44 6.40
C ALA A 210 4.73 38.52 7.26
N GLU A 211 5.37 39.68 7.40
CA GLU A 211 4.86 40.82 8.18
C GLU A 211 3.59 41.40 7.56
N GLY A 212 3.60 41.57 6.23
CA GLY A 212 2.43 42.08 5.52
C GLY A 212 1.26 41.09 5.60
N LEU A 213 1.54 39.79 5.48
CA LEU A 213 0.51 38.77 5.55
C LEU A 213 -0.07 38.67 6.96
N LEU A 214 0.77 38.75 7.98
CA LEU A 214 0.34 38.79 9.38
C LEU A 214 -0.55 40.00 9.66
N SER A 215 -0.23 41.17 9.10
CA SER A 215 -1.04 42.38 9.21
C SER A 215 -2.42 42.21 8.58
N ARG A 216 -2.50 41.62 7.38
CA ARG A 216 -3.77 41.33 6.69
C ARG A 216 -4.59 40.26 7.41
N LEU A 217 -3.97 39.17 7.85
CA LEU A 217 -4.64 38.09 8.56
C LEU A 217 -5.23 38.53 9.92
N LYS A 218 -4.60 39.49 10.60
CA LYS A 218 -5.14 40.07 11.84
C LYS A 218 -6.34 41.00 11.62
N THR A 219 -6.43 41.60 10.44
CA THR A 219 -7.47 42.60 10.10
C THR A 219 -8.61 42.01 9.28
N TYR A 220 -8.42 40.82 8.69
CA TYR A 220 -9.45 40.13 7.94
C TYR A 220 -10.52 39.53 8.88
N ALA A 221 -11.78 39.67 8.50
CA ALA A 221 -12.93 39.36 9.36
C ALA A 221 -13.07 37.86 9.69
N VAL A 222 -12.51 36.98 8.85
CA VAL A 222 -12.57 35.52 9.01
C VAL A 222 -11.18 34.99 9.30
N PRO A 223 -10.97 34.24 10.40
CA PRO A 223 -9.66 33.65 10.68
C PRO A 223 -9.34 32.54 9.67
N LEU A 224 -8.47 32.84 8.70
CA LEU A 224 -8.02 31.87 7.68
C LEU A 224 -6.92 30.94 8.20
N LEU A 225 -6.14 31.40 9.17
CA LEU A 225 -5.04 30.68 9.80
C LEU A 225 -5.11 30.82 11.31
N ASN A 226 -4.85 29.73 12.04
CA ASN A 226 -4.66 29.79 13.48
C ASN A 226 -3.23 30.28 13.80
N LEU A 227 -3.05 31.60 13.80
CA LEU A 227 -1.76 32.26 14.03
C LEU A 227 -1.14 31.98 15.41
N ALA A 228 -1.89 31.46 16.39
CA ALA A 228 -1.35 31.13 17.70
C ALA A 228 -0.47 29.87 17.70
N ASN A 229 -0.73 28.96 16.75
CA ASN A 229 -0.05 27.66 16.63
C ASN A 229 0.61 27.48 15.25
N PHE A 230 0.81 28.56 14.51
CA PHE A 230 1.33 28.51 13.14
C PHE A 230 2.57 29.40 12.99
N ASP A 231 3.68 28.78 12.58
CA ASP A 231 4.94 29.47 12.29
C ASP A 231 4.93 29.99 10.83
N LEU A 232 4.41 31.21 10.69
CA LEU A 232 4.34 31.88 9.39
C LEU A 232 5.73 32.18 8.80
N PRO A 233 6.72 32.69 9.55
CA PRO A 233 8.08 32.84 9.05
C PRO A 233 8.68 31.56 8.47
N GLU A 234 8.56 30.44 9.18
CA GLU A 234 9.10 29.14 8.72
C GLU A 234 8.38 28.67 7.44
N SER A 235 7.06 28.87 7.35
CA SER A 235 6.27 28.60 6.14
C SER A 235 6.72 29.43 4.93
N MET A 236 6.97 30.72 5.13
CA MET A 236 7.46 31.61 4.07
C MET A 236 8.86 31.22 3.59
N VAL A 237 9.73 30.73 4.48
CA VAL A 237 11.04 30.20 4.10
C VAL A 237 10.90 28.96 3.23
N ARG A 238 10.07 27.98 3.62
CA ARG A 238 9.82 26.77 2.80
C ARG A 238 9.26 27.12 1.42
N LEU A 239 8.30 28.04 1.35
CA LEU A 239 7.69 28.48 0.10
C LEU A 239 8.68 29.21 -0.83
N ARG A 240 9.61 29.98 -0.26
CA ARG A 240 10.70 30.61 -1.03
C ARG A 240 11.72 29.58 -1.52
N ASN A 241 12.12 28.64 -0.66
CA ASN A 241 13.05 27.57 -1.02
C ASN A 241 12.47 26.66 -2.12
N ALA A 242 11.16 26.43 -2.12
CA ALA A 242 10.45 25.71 -3.18
C ALA A 242 10.21 26.54 -4.46
N GLY A 243 10.64 27.80 -4.49
CA GLY A 243 10.49 28.69 -5.64
C GLY A 243 9.06 29.13 -5.92
N LEU A 244 8.13 28.98 -4.97
CA LEU A 244 6.71 29.31 -5.13
C LEU A 244 6.41 30.78 -4.79
N ILE A 245 7.21 31.39 -3.93
CA ILE A 245 7.14 32.81 -3.56
C ILE A 245 8.53 33.44 -3.70
N ASN A 246 8.57 34.71 -4.10
CA ASN A 246 9.76 35.56 -4.03
C ASN A 246 9.41 36.91 -3.37
N ASP A 247 10.35 37.85 -3.37
CA ASP A 247 10.15 39.19 -2.76
C ASP A 247 9.03 40.01 -3.41
N ASN A 248 8.59 39.63 -4.62
CA ASN A 248 7.52 40.29 -5.36
C ASN A 248 6.16 39.55 -5.26
N GLY A 249 6.09 38.43 -4.54
CA GLY A 249 4.87 37.64 -4.34
C GLY A 249 4.97 36.25 -4.93
N LEU A 250 3.83 35.68 -5.37
CA LEU A 250 3.83 34.36 -6.02
C LEU A 250 4.61 34.42 -7.34
N THR A 251 5.47 33.42 -7.54
CA THR A 251 6.14 33.21 -8.82
C THR A 251 5.18 32.59 -9.84
N GLU A 252 5.58 32.52 -11.12
CA GLU A 252 4.81 31.77 -12.13
C GLU A 252 4.59 30.31 -11.73
N GLN A 253 5.61 29.69 -11.12
CA GLN A 253 5.54 28.33 -10.59
C GLN A 253 4.57 28.24 -9.39
N GLY A 254 4.62 29.21 -8.47
CA GLY A 254 3.70 29.31 -7.34
C GLY A 254 2.25 29.49 -7.78
N LEU A 255 2.01 30.30 -8.81
CA LEU A 255 0.69 30.51 -9.39
C LEU A 255 0.17 29.24 -10.05
N ALA A 256 0.97 28.58 -10.90
CA ALA A 256 0.59 27.32 -11.53
C ALA A 256 0.29 26.23 -10.49
N HIS A 257 1.09 26.17 -9.42
CA HIS A 257 0.86 25.27 -8.29
C HIS A 257 -0.47 25.57 -7.59
N LEU A 258 -0.75 26.85 -7.31
CA LEU A 258 -1.98 27.27 -6.66
C LEU A 258 -3.23 27.01 -7.52
N MET A 259 -3.15 27.21 -8.84
CA MET A 259 -4.22 26.89 -9.79
C MET A 259 -4.53 25.40 -9.87
N GLY A 260 -3.53 24.54 -9.66
CA GLY A 260 -3.71 23.08 -9.58
C GLY A 260 -4.32 22.60 -8.26
N CYS A 261 -4.36 23.46 -7.23
CA CYS A 261 -4.90 23.11 -5.93
C CYS A 261 -6.43 23.27 -5.87
N LYS A 262 -7.07 22.42 -5.06
CA LYS A 262 -8.53 22.51 -4.76
C LYS A 262 -8.97 23.84 -4.11
N TYR A 263 -8.02 24.66 -3.68
CA TYR A 263 -8.24 25.96 -3.05
C TYR A 263 -8.15 27.14 -4.03
N TRP A 264 -7.91 26.90 -5.32
CA TRP A 264 -7.79 27.96 -6.33
C TRP A 264 -9.00 28.90 -6.35
N ALA A 265 -10.21 28.35 -6.43
CA ALA A 265 -11.45 29.13 -6.47
C ALA A 265 -11.60 30.04 -5.24
N PHE A 266 -11.11 29.58 -4.08
CA PHE A 266 -11.11 30.38 -2.86
C PHE A 266 -10.07 31.52 -2.93
N ALA A 267 -8.86 31.23 -3.40
CA ALA A 267 -7.81 32.24 -3.58
C ALA A 267 -8.22 33.33 -4.59
N GLU A 268 -8.90 32.94 -5.66
CA GLU A 268 -9.46 33.86 -6.67
C GLU A 268 -10.54 34.77 -6.09
N ASN A 269 -11.48 34.22 -5.31
CA ASN A 269 -12.47 35.02 -4.59
C ASN A 269 -11.82 35.99 -3.59
N LEU A 270 -10.83 35.51 -2.82
CA LEU A 270 -10.12 36.34 -1.85
C LEU A 270 -9.43 37.53 -2.53
N ARG A 271 -8.91 37.34 -3.75
CA ARG A 271 -8.28 38.42 -4.55
C ARG A 271 -9.28 39.44 -5.08
N ASN A 272 -10.52 39.02 -5.33
CA ASN A 272 -11.58 39.92 -5.79
C ASN A 272 -12.21 40.72 -4.63
N GLU A 273 -12.04 40.25 -3.39
CA GLU A 273 -12.56 40.90 -2.17
C GLU A 273 -11.52 41.78 -1.43
N ALA A 274 -10.22 41.62 -1.74
CA ALA A 274 -9.09 42.25 -1.02
C ALA A 274 -8.78 43.69 -1.43
#